data_AF-A0A2D5GSG2-F1
#
_entry.id   AF-A0A2D5GSG2-F1
#
_cell.length_a   1.000
_cell.length_b   1.000
_cell.length_c   1.000
_cell.angle_alpha   90.00
_cell.angle_beta   90.00
_cell.angle_gamma   90.00
#
_symmetry.space_group_name_H-M   'P 1'
#
loop_
_entity.id
_entity.type
_entity.pdbx_description
1 polymer ?
#
loop_
_entity_poly.entity_id
_entity_poly.type
_entity_poly.pdbx_seq_one_letter_code
_entity_poly.pdbx_strand_id
1 'polypeptide(L)'
;MFISGCESSTTPVGDLPATEEAAVSVQSEKETASTETPEPLYHPVLVKLEKYEKGPSTTITFSPQKTSANTTVTHGATMGTDQPDESVKVTWTYLKTDEQGDHYHFEKTILNESSQQKTMSKEIQYAGKKQLVFEDDFERTWIYPAPAEKEEPGQALKSVTSNPASN
;
A
#
# COMPACT_ATOMS: atom_id res chain seq x y z
N MET A 1 4.10 51.83 -30.27
CA MET A 1 2.89 51.76 -31.10
C MET A 1 2.21 50.43 -30.81
N PHE A 2 1.18 50.44 -29.97
CA PHE A 2 0.02 49.53 -29.97
C PHE A 2 -1.02 50.20 -29.06
N ILE A 3 -2.10 50.67 -29.69
CA ILE A 3 -3.28 51.26 -29.08
C ILE A 3 -4.42 50.30 -29.42
N SER A 4 -5.10 49.75 -28.43
CA SER A 4 -6.43 49.15 -28.58
C SER A 4 -7.13 49.14 -27.22
N GLY A 5 -7.99 50.14 -27.02
CA GLY A 5 -9.17 50.03 -26.18
C GLY A 5 -10.41 49.70 -27.02
N CYS A 6 -11.56 49.67 -26.32
CA CYS A 6 -12.95 49.48 -26.80
C CYS A 6 -13.34 48.02 -27.11
N GLU A 7 -14.54 47.51 -26.83
CA GLU A 7 -15.81 48.10 -26.35
C GLU A 7 -16.77 46.96 -25.91
N SER A 8 -17.71 47.28 -25.01
CA SER A 8 -18.83 46.42 -24.61
C SER A 8 -20.04 46.56 -25.54
N SER A 9 -20.80 45.48 -25.79
CA SER A 9 -22.28 45.46 -25.94
C SER A 9 -22.78 44.10 -26.43
N THR A 10 -24.03 43.61 -26.29
CA THR A 10 -25.20 43.75 -25.40
C THR A 10 -26.25 42.76 -25.98
N THR A 11 -26.77 41.82 -25.16
CA THR A 11 -28.05 41.04 -25.16
C THR A 11 -28.76 40.52 -26.45
N PRO A 12 -29.62 39.47 -26.34
CA PRO A 12 -31.04 39.70 -26.03
C PRO A 12 -31.64 38.80 -24.94
N VAL A 13 -32.63 39.40 -24.27
CA VAL A 13 -33.60 38.83 -23.32
C VAL A 13 -34.61 37.96 -24.08
N GLY A 14 -35.06 36.85 -23.48
CA GLY A 14 -36.18 36.05 -23.96
C GLY A 14 -36.94 35.41 -22.80
N ASP A 15 -38.21 35.79 -22.70
CA ASP A 15 -39.27 35.51 -21.72
C ASP A 15 -39.44 34.06 -21.20
N LEU A 16 -39.84 33.96 -19.93
CA LEU A 16 -40.60 32.84 -19.34
C LEU A 16 -42.04 32.82 -19.88
N PRO A 17 -42.69 31.64 -19.92
CA PRO A 17 -43.88 31.50 -19.08
C PRO A 17 -44.03 30.11 -18.40
N ALA A 18 -45.07 30.04 -17.58
CA ALA A 18 -45.37 29.13 -16.47
C ALA A 18 -45.67 27.65 -16.78
N THR A 19 -45.31 26.82 -15.78
CA THR A 19 -46.04 25.68 -15.15
C THR A 19 -46.97 24.79 -15.99
N GLU A 20 -46.67 23.48 -16.08
CA GLU A 20 -47.64 22.38 -15.84
C GLU A 20 -46.91 21.04 -15.58
N GLU A 21 -47.38 20.29 -14.58
CA GLU A 21 -46.92 18.97 -14.18
C GLU A 21 -47.15 17.90 -15.25
N ALA A 22 -46.18 17.01 -15.46
CA ALA A 22 -46.44 15.64 -15.84
C ALA A 22 -45.40 14.73 -15.17
N ALA A 23 -45.88 13.95 -14.22
CA ALA A 23 -45.13 12.93 -13.51
C ALA A 23 -44.54 11.90 -14.48
N VAL A 24 -43.21 11.83 -14.55
CA VAL A 24 -42.50 10.59 -14.87
C VAL A 24 -41.52 10.35 -13.75
N SER A 25 -41.97 9.53 -12.81
CA SER A 25 -41.12 8.85 -11.84
C SER A 25 -40.20 7.91 -12.61
N VAL A 26 -39.10 8.43 -13.13
CA VAL A 26 -37.92 7.59 -13.39
C VAL A 26 -37.32 7.35 -12.01
N GLN A 27 -37.71 6.23 -11.40
CA GLN A 27 -36.86 5.60 -10.40
C GLN A 27 -35.53 5.38 -11.08
N SER A 28 -34.61 6.31 -10.88
CA SER A 28 -33.20 6.03 -11.00
C SER A 28 -32.96 5.03 -9.88
N GLU A 29 -33.06 3.74 -10.21
CA GLU A 29 -32.36 2.70 -9.49
C GLU A 29 -30.91 3.15 -9.45
N LYS A 30 -30.58 3.90 -8.40
CA LYS A 30 -29.23 4.06 -7.93
C LYS A 30 -28.86 2.68 -7.42
N GLU A 31 -28.60 1.80 -8.39
CA GLU A 31 -27.82 0.61 -8.24
C GLU A 31 -26.54 1.12 -7.61
N THR A 32 -26.53 1.03 -6.28
CA THR A 32 -25.35 1.33 -5.50
C THR A 32 -24.49 0.13 -5.77
N ALA A 33 -23.86 0.14 -6.96
CA ALA A 33 -22.73 -0.69 -7.29
C ALA A 33 -21.74 -0.37 -6.18
N SER A 34 -21.80 -1.19 -5.13
CA SER A 34 -20.80 -1.20 -4.10
C SER A 34 -19.57 -1.64 -4.86
N THR A 35 -18.75 -0.67 -5.27
CA THR A 35 -17.48 -0.91 -5.93
C THR A 35 -16.62 -1.58 -4.87
N GLU A 36 -16.83 -2.88 -4.71
CA GLU A 36 -16.12 -3.67 -3.74
C GLU A 36 -14.67 -3.64 -4.18
N THR A 37 -13.83 -2.96 -3.41
CA THR A 37 -12.41 -2.88 -3.70
C THR A 37 -11.88 -4.32 -3.70
N PRO A 38 -11.19 -4.77 -4.76
CA PRO A 38 -10.72 -6.15 -4.82
C PRO A 38 -9.78 -6.45 -3.64
N GLU A 39 -9.78 -7.71 -3.22
CA GLU A 39 -8.84 -8.20 -2.21
C GLU A 39 -7.40 -8.22 -2.74
N PRO A 40 -6.39 -8.12 -1.85
CA PRO A 40 -4.99 -8.29 -2.24
C PRO A 40 -4.75 -9.60 -2.99
N LEU A 41 -4.05 -9.53 -4.13
CA LEU A 41 -3.77 -10.70 -4.97
C LEU A 41 -2.62 -11.56 -4.43
N TYR A 42 -1.65 -10.93 -3.77
CA TYR A 42 -0.45 -11.61 -3.32
C TYR A 42 -0.36 -11.58 -1.79
N HIS A 43 -0.50 -12.74 -1.16
CA HIS A 43 -0.32 -12.90 0.28
C HIS A 43 0.08 -14.34 0.64
N PRO A 44 0.96 -14.56 1.65
CA PRO A 44 1.79 -13.54 2.30
C PRO A 44 2.91 -13.01 1.39
N VAL A 45 3.41 -11.83 1.73
CA VAL A 45 4.48 -11.12 1.01
C VAL A 45 5.65 -10.87 1.96
N LEU A 46 6.86 -10.86 1.42
CA LEU A 46 8.08 -10.59 2.16
C LEU A 46 8.69 -9.26 1.71
N VAL A 47 9.14 -8.47 2.69
CA VAL A 47 10.02 -7.32 2.47
C VAL A 47 11.38 -7.63 3.09
N LYS A 48 12.46 -7.49 2.31
CA LYS A 48 13.85 -7.67 2.78
C LYS A 48 14.62 -6.39 2.65
N LEU A 49 15.27 -6.00 3.74
CA LEU A 49 16.33 -5.01 3.79
C LEU A 49 17.65 -5.78 3.82
N GLU A 50 18.53 -5.50 2.87
CA GLU A 50 19.78 -6.25 2.65
C GLU A 50 20.92 -5.27 2.40
N LYS A 51 22.00 -5.34 3.19
CA LYS A 51 23.25 -4.64 2.89
C LYS A 51 23.99 -5.31 1.72
N TYR A 52 24.73 -4.52 0.92
CA TYR A 52 25.59 -5.07 -0.16
C TYR A 52 26.77 -5.88 0.39
N GLU A 53 27.45 -5.31 1.37
CA GLU A 53 28.54 -5.99 2.05
C GLU A 53 27.97 -7.10 2.93
N LYS A 54 28.81 -8.08 3.30
CA LYS A 54 28.42 -9.11 4.25
C LYS A 54 28.01 -8.43 5.56
N GLY A 55 26.71 -8.30 5.77
CA GLY A 55 26.15 -7.54 6.87
C GLY A 55 24.77 -8.05 7.25
N PRO A 56 24.14 -7.43 8.27
CA PRO A 56 22.80 -7.80 8.68
C PRO A 56 21.81 -7.66 7.52
N SER A 57 20.82 -8.54 7.50
CA SER A 57 19.65 -8.40 6.64
C SER A 57 18.40 -8.65 7.48
N THR A 58 17.38 -7.84 7.28
CA THR A 58 16.09 -7.98 7.97
C THR A 58 15.05 -8.40 6.94
N THR A 59 14.31 -9.46 7.23
CA THR A 59 13.18 -9.92 6.42
C THR A 59 11.92 -9.89 7.25
N ILE A 60 10.88 -9.24 6.74
CA ILE A 60 9.56 -9.16 7.36
C ILE A 60 8.54 -9.82 6.44
N THR A 61 7.81 -10.79 6.97
CA THR A 61 6.62 -11.38 6.34
C THR A 61 5.40 -10.61 6.79
N PHE A 62 4.51 -10.26 5.86
CA PHE A 62 3.22 -9.67 6.16
C PHE A 62 2.16 -10.15 5.18
N SER A 63 0.90 -10.08 5.58
CA SER A 63 -0.23 -10.30 4.69
C SER A 63 -0.92 -8.96 4.47
N PRO A 64 -0.94 -8.40 3.24
CA PRO A 64 -1.71 -7.20 2.96
C PRO A 64 -3.17 -7.43 3.33
N GLN A 65 -3.80 -6.40 3.88
CA GLN A 65 -5.20 -6.46 4.28
C GLN A 65 -5.96 -5.36 3.55
N LYS A 66 -7.12 -5.69 3.01
CA LYS A 66 -8.07 -4.69 2.54
C LYS A 66 -8.51 -3.86 3.73
N THR A 67 -8.27 -2.56 3.67
CA THR A 67 -8.71 -1.63 4.71
C THR A 67 -9.93 -0.85 4.25
N SER A 68 -10.72 -0.36 5.22
CA SER A 68 -11.81 0.57 4.92
C SER A 68 -11.25 1.93 4.47
N ALA A 69 -12.07 2.76 3.82
CA ALA A 69 -11.64 4.04 3.22
C ALA A 69 -10.92 5.02 4.17
N ASN A 70 -11.00 4.80 5.48
CA ASN A 70 -10.39 5.65 6.50
C ASN A 70 -9.39 4.90 7.40
N THR A 71 -8.95 3.71 7.01
CA THR A 71 -7.94 2.94 7.76
C THR A 71 -6.80 2.59 6.82
N THR A 72 -5.58 2.74 7.28
CA THR A 72 -4.37 2.26 6.61
C THR A 72 -3.57 1.44 7.61
N VAL A 73 -3.04 0.31 7.17
CA VAL A 73 -2.10 -0.49 7.97
C VAL A 73 -0.71 -0.23 7.41
N THR A 74 0.15 0.34 8.25
CA THR A 74 1.55 0.60 7.91
C THR A 74 2.43 -0.42 8.64
N HIS A 75 3.22 -1.14 7.86
CA HIS A 75 4.26 -2.03 8.35
C HIS A 75 5.61 -1.32 8.28
N GLY A 76 6.62 -1.84 8.99
CA GLY A 76 7.97 -1.34 8.83
C GLY A 76 9.04 -2.25 9.41
N ALA A 77 10.26 -2.01 8.96
CA ALA A 77 11.48 -2.66 9.42
C ALA A 77 12.55 -1.60 9.67
N THR A 78 13.37 -1.81 10.68
CA THR A 78 14.56 -1.00 10.93
C THR A 78 15.79 -1.90 10.84
N MET A 79 16.86 -1.39 10.24
CA MET A 79 18.15 -2.04 10.17
C MET A 79 19.22 -1.05 10.64
N GLY A 80 20.09 -1.50 11.54
CA GLY A 80 21.28 -0.75 11.94
C GLY A 80 22.33 -0.76 10.84
N THR A 81 23.09 0.32 10.72
CA THR A 81 24.26 0.37 9.85
C THR A 81 25.53 -0.01 10.63
N ASP A 82 26.71 0.10 10.01
CA ASP A 82 27.99 -0.12 10.71
C ASP A 82 28.45 1.14 11.48
N GLN A 83 27.71 2.25 11.34
CA GLN A 83 27.88 3.45 12.16
C GLN A 83 26.91 3.42 13.35
N PRO A 84 27.36 3.77 14.56
CA PRO A 84 26.59 3.59 15.79
C PRO A 84 25.30 4.41 15.84
N ASP A 85 25.30 5.60 15.22
CA ASP A 85 24.16 6.51 15.23
C ASP A 85 23.46 6.63 13.86
N GLU A 86 23.69 5.67 12.96
CA GLU A 86 23.01 5.60 11.66
C GLU A 86 22.11 4.37 11.55
N SER A 87 20.84 4.61 11.20
CA SER A 87 19.86 3.57 11.02
C SER A 87 18.96 3.84 9.83
N VAL A 88 18.49 2.76 9.23
CA VAL A 88 17.58 2.78 8.09
C VAL A 88 16.26 2.21 8.56
N LYS A 89 15.19 2.98 8.36
CA LYS A 89 13.83 2.54 8.55
C LYS A 89 13.11 2.50 7.21
N VAL A 90 12.51 1.37 6.88
CA VAL A 90 11.62 1.25 5.73
C VAL A 90 10.22 0.97 6.25
N THR A 91 9.25 1.75 5.82
CA THR A 91 7.81 1.54 6.07
C THR A 91 7.08 1.32 4.76
N TRP A 92 5.99 0.58 4.82
CA TRP A 92 5.13 0.38 3.65
C TRP A 92 3.67 0.28 4.04
N THR A 93 2.82 0.76 3.15
CA THR A 93 1.37 0.79 3.29
C THR A 93 0.76 0.18 2.04
N TYR A 94 -0.11 -0.81 2.21
CA TYR A 94 -0.95 -1.33 1.13
C TYR A 94 -2.00 -0.29 0.76
N LEU A 95 -2.16 -0.02 -0.54
CA LEU A 95 -3.06 1.00 -1.05
C LEU A 95 -4.34 0.40 -1.62
N LYS A 96 -4.19 -0.53 -2.56
CA LYS A 96 -5.30 -1.12 -3.32
C LYS A 96 -4.80 -2.29 -4.16
N THR A 97 -5.75 -2.98 -4.80
CA THR A 97 -5.51 -3.92 -5.88
C THR A 97 -6.24 -3.44 -7.12
N ASP A 98 -5.64 -3.64 -8.30
CA ASP A 98 -6.31 -3.55 -9.59
C ASP A 98 -5.83 -4.66 -10.53
N GLU A 99 -6.26 -4.63 -11.79
CA GLU A 99 -5.98 -5.66 -12.81
C GLU A 99 -4.49 -5.92 -13.03
N GLN A 100 -3.63 -4.97 -12.65
CA GLN A 100 -2.20 -5.04 -12.88
C GLN A 100 -1.43 -5.54 -11.65
N GLY A 101 -2.05 -5.56 -10.46
CA GLY A 101 -1.45 -6.10 -9.23
C GLY A 101 -1.81 -5.33 -7.97
N ASP A 102 -1.04 -5.57 -6.92
CA ASP A 102 -1.18 -4.91 -5.62
C ASP A 102 -0.34 -3.64 -5.55
N HIS A 103 -0.92 -2.55 -5.09
CA HIS A 103 -0.27 -1.24 -5.00
C HIS A 103 0.19 -0.97 -3.57
N TYR A 104 1.42 -0.50 -3.45
CA TYR A 104 2.03 -0.18 -2.16
C TYR A 104 2.72 1.17 -2.22
N HIS A 105 2.61 1.95 -1.15
CA HIS A 105 3.46 3.10 -0.89
C HIS A 105 4.57 2.69 0.06
N PHE A 106 5.82 2.84 -0.38
CA PHE A 106 7.01 2.61 0.43
C PHE A 106 7.65 3.94 0.81
N GLU A 107 8.12 4.03 2.05
CA GLU A 107 8.96 5.12 2.53
C GLU A 107 10.22 4.54 3.17
N LYS A 108 11.35 5.14 2.85
CA LYS A 108 12.65 4.84 3.42
C LYS A 108 13.19 6.08 4.09
N THR A 109 13.55 5.96 5.34
CA THR A 109 14.13 7.00 6.16
C THR A 109 15.53 6.56 6.57
N ILE A 110 16.53 7.38 6.27
CA ILE A 110 17.90 7.24 6.77
C ILE A 110 18.08 8.30 7.85
N LEU A 111 18.44 7.86 9.05
CA LEU A 111 18.81 8.70 10.18
C LEU A 111 20.33 8.60 10.33
N ASN A 112 21.04 9.73 10.40
CA ASN A 112 22.49 9.76 10.61
C ASN A 112 22.88 10.43 11.94
N GLU A 113 24.18 10.38 12.28
CA GLU A 113 24.72 10.87 13.55
C GLU A 113 24.41 12.35 13.84
N SER A 114 24.20 13.17 12.80
CA SER A 114 23.84 14.59 12.93
C SER A 114 22.34 14.81 13.15
N SER A 115 21.56 13.74 13.40
CA SER A 115 20.09 13.74 13.40
C SER A 115 19.49 14.27 12.10
N GLN A 116 20.26 14.30 11.00
CA GLN A 116 19.70 14.64 9.71
C GLN A 116 18.92 13.43 9.20
N GLN A 117 17.66 13.68 8.89
CA GLN A 117 16.76 12.68 8.36
C GLN A 117 16.64 12.87 6.85
N LYS A 118 16.99 11.84 6.08
CA LYS A 118 16.71 11.77 4.65
C LYS A 118 15.59 10.78 4.41
N THR A 119 14.46 11.26 3.89
CA THR A 119 13.32 10.41 3.53
C THR A 119 13.17 10.33 2.02
N MET A 120 12.93 9.12 1.52
CA MET A 120 12.61 8.81 0.14
C MET A 120 11.31 8.02 0.11
N SER A 121 10.44 8.30 -0.84
CA SER A 121 9.19 7.57 -1.03
C SER A 121 9.10 7.00 -2.44
N LYS A 122 8.36 5.89 -2.57
CA LYS A 122 8.13 5.22 -3.84
C LYS A 122 6.83 4.45 -3.79
N GLU A 123 5.93 4.73 -4.72
CA GLU A 123 4.81 3.83 -5.00
C GLU A 123 5.25 2.74 -5.97
N ILE A 124 4.82 1.51 -5.69
CA ILE A 124 5.05 0.36 -6.58
C ILE A 124 3.75 -0.37 -6.84
N GLN A 125 3.72 -1.01 -8.01
CA GLN A 125 2.77 -2.05 -8.34
C GLN A 125 3.49 -3.38 -8.33
N TYR A 126 3.01 -4.29 -7.50
CA TYR A 126 3.59 -5.58 -7.23
C TYR A 126 2.79 -6.68 -7.93
N ALA A 127 3.47 -7.40 -8.82
CA ALA A 127 2.89 -8.46 -9.66
C ALA A 127 3.35 -9.87 -9.24
N GLY A 128 3.60 -10.09 -7.94
CA GLY A 128 3.91 -11.42 -7.40
C GLY A 128 5.32 -11.95 -7.69
N LYS A 129 6.25 -11.09 -8.13
CA LYS A 129 7.63 -11.46 -8.45
C LYS A 129 8.60 -10.59 -7.67
N LYS A 130 9.80 -11.12 -7.37
CA LYS A 130 10.86 -10.35 -6.71
C LYS A 130 11.09 -9.01 -7.43
N GLN A 131 10.93 -7.91 -6.72
CA GLN A 131 11.03 -6.55 -7.26
C GLN A 131 11.86 -5.67 -6.33
N LEU A 132 12.72 -4.84 -6.94
CA LEU A 132 13.55 -3.88 -6.24
C LEU A 132 12.73 -2.62 -5.92
N VAL A 133 12.63 -2.28 -4.65
CA VAL A 133 11.91 -1.09 -4.18
C VAL A 133 12.89 0.08 -4.09
N PHE A 134 13.91 -0.06 -3.26
CA PHE A 134 14.97 0.93 -3.07
C PHE A 134 16.34 0.31 -3.29
N GLU A 135 17.25 1.11 -3.81
CA GLU A 135 18.66 0.82 -3.97
C GLU A 135 19.44 2.10 -3.71
N ASP A 136 20.44 2.02 -2.86
CA ASP A 136 21.46 3.06 -2.71
C ASP A 136 22.86 2.41 -2.77
N ASP A 137 23.87 3.09 -2.24
CA ASP A 137 25.26 2.61 -2.28
C ASP A 137 25.55 1.52 -1.24
N PHE A 138 24.68 1.33 -0.24
CA PHE A 138 24.93 0.49 0.94
C PHE A 138 23.94 -0.65 1.09
N GLU A 139 22.72 -0.50 0.59
CA GLU A 139 21.65 -1.46 0.80
C GLU A 139 20.59 -1.49 -0.30
N ARG A 140 19.81 -2.57 -0.27
CA ARG A 140 18.69 -2.83 -1.15
C ARG A 140 17.47 -3.23 -0.35
N THR A 141 16.33 -2.70 -0.78
CA THR A 141 15.02 -3.12 -0.29
C THR A 141 14.30 -3.89 -1.39
N TRP A 142 13.93 -5.14 -1.09
CA TRP A 142 13.22 -6.02 -2.00
C TRP A 142 11.83 -6.36 -1.47
N ILE A 143 10.87 -6.51 -2.38
CA ILE A 143 9.58 -7.17 -2.14
C ILE A 143 9.53 -8.47 -2.94
N TYR A 144 9.04 -9.57 -2.37
CA TYR A 144 9.03 -10.88 -3.01
C TYR A 144 7.92 -11.77 -2.45
N PRO A 145 7.47 -12.80 -3.20
CA PRO A 145 6.42 -13.67 -2.71
C PRO A 145 6.94 -14.47 -1.52
N ALA A 146 6.09 -14.68 -0.52
CA ALA A 146 6.43 -15.64 0.53
C ALA A 146 6.53 -17.05 -0.09
N PRO A 147 7.50 -17.88 0.34
CA PRO A 147 7.51 -19.27 -0.06
C PRO A 147 6.19 -19.90 0.40
N ALA A 148 5.52 -20.62 -0.51
CA ALA A 148 4.36 -21.43 -0.13
C ALA A 148 4.79 -22.37 1.00
N GLU A 149 4.08 -22.34 2.12
CA GLU A 149 4.28 -23.33 3.18
C GLU A 149 4.13 -24.70 2.53
N LYS A 150 5.21 -25.47 2.49
CA LYS A 150 5.08 -26.89 2.20
C LYS A 150 4.34 -27.45 3.41
N GLU A 151 3.06 -27.78 3.25
CA GLU A 151 2.40 -28.73 4.13
C GLU A 151 3.33 -29.95 4.25
N GLU A 152 3.97 -30.15 5.40
CA GLU A 152 4.55 -31.44 5.71
C GLU A 152 3.37 -32.41 5.89
N PRO A 153 3.22 -33.44 5.03
CA PRO A 153 2.23 -34.47 5.27
C PRO A 153 2.75 -35.34 6.42
N GLY A 154 2.48 -34.97 7.67
CA GLY A 154 3.06 -35.76 8.77
C GLY A 154 2.76 -35.43 10.23
N GLN A 155 2.27 -34.25 10.61
CA GLN A 155 1.95 -34.00 12.03
C GLN A 155 0.50 -34.38 12.36
N ALA A 156 0.23 -35.68 12.27
CA ALA A 156 -0.89 -36.28 12.98
C ALA A 156 -0.66 -36.14 14.49
N LEU A 157 -1.62 -35.47 15.14
CA LEU A 157 -1.87 -35.40 16.57
C LEU A 157 -1.31 -36.61 17.36
N LYS A 158 -0.32 -36.36 18.22
CA LYS A 158 -0.13 -37.16 19.43
C LYS A 158 -0.50 -36.30 20.63
N SER A 159 -1.80 -36.20 20.87
CA SER A 159 -2.35 -35.83 22.16
C SER A 159 -1.89 -36.89 23.17
N VAL A 160 -0.77 -36.66 23.84
CA VAL A 160 -0.39 -37.46 25.01
C VAL A 160 -1.24 -36.96 26.18
N THR A 161 -2.39 -37.61 26.39
CA THR A 161 -3.14 -37.48 27.64
C THR A 161 -2.36 -38.19 28.74
N SER A 162 -1.58 -37.43 29.50
CA SER A 162 -1.02 -37.90 30.78
C SER A 162 -2.03 -37.61 31.89
N ASN A 163 -2.80 -38.62 32.30
CA ASN A 163 -3.48 -38.62 33.60
C ASN A 163 -2.47 -38.98 34.69
N PRO A 164 -2.32 -38.18 35.76
CA PRO A 164 -1.91 -38.72 37.04
C PRO A 164 -3.15 -38.97 37.91
N ALA A 165 -3.39 -40.24 38.22
CA ALA A 165 -4.35 -40.67 39.23
C ALA A 165 -3.92 -40.17 40.61
N SER A 166 -4.87 -39.60 41.35
CA SER A 166 -4.76 -39.42 42.80
C SER A 166 -4.71 -40.77 43.51
N ASN A 167 -3.85 -40.87 44.53
CA ASN A 167 -4.13 -41.67 45.71
C ASN A 167 -3.59 -40.93 46.94
#